data_AF-A0A0F5HK33-F1
#
_entry.id   AF-A0A0F5HK33-F1
#
_cell.length_a   1.000
_cell.length_b   1.000
_cell.length_c   1.000
_cell.angle_alpha   90.00
_cell.angle_beta   90.00
_cell.angle_gamma   90.00
#
_symmetry.space_group_name_H-M   'P 1'
#
loop_
_entity.id
_entity.type
_entity.pdbx_description
1 polymer ?
#
loop_
_entity_poly.entity_id
_entity_poly.type
_entity_poly.pdbx_seq_one_letter_code
_entity_poly.pdbx_strand_id
1 'polypeptide(L)'
;MTVMLFSAVIFCMTMSIKGMFTPGKSEHRYLSLHYFLYFGFLYLTITIGFALIYILLEMNGFKVWAEQEAVIASFWDKLLTSLYFSGITLFSVGYGDIVPEGAGRWAALIEAWVGYTIPTAFVVRTMLNKEINR
;
A
#
# COMPACT_ATOMS: atom_id res chain seq x y z
N MET A 1 -18.48 3.77 -13.21
CA MET A 1 -17.12 3.46 -13.71
C MET A 1 -16.07 3.60 -12.61
N THR A 2 -15.96 4.76 -11.94
CA THR A 2 -15.00 5.02 -10.84
C THR A 2 -15.16 4.06 -9.64
N VAL A 3 -16.39 3.78 -9.21
CA VAL A 3 -16.67 2.82 -8.11
C VAL A 3 -16.21 1.39 -8.44
N MET A 4 -16.33 0.98 -9.71
CA MET A 4 -15.88 -0.33 -10.18
C MET A 4 -14.35 -0.45 -10.11
N LEU A 5 -13.63 0.60 -10.53
CA LEU A 5 -12.18 0.66 -10.44
C LEU A 5 -11.70 0.64 -8.98
N PHE A 6 -12.35 1.40 -8.11
CA PHE A 6 -12.05 1.41 -6.68
C PHE A 6 -12.19 0.01 -6.05
N SER A 7 -13.30 -0.68 -6.37
CA SER A 7 -13.54 -2.05 -5.89
C SER A 7 -12.52 -3.06 -6.43
N ALA A 8 -12.09 -2.91 -7.68
CA ALA A 8 -11.11 -3.78 -8.31
C ALA A 8 -9.72 -3.60 -7.67
N VAL A 9 -9.32 -2.36 -7.37
CA VAL A 9 -8.05 -2.07 -6.68
C VAL A 9 -8.04 -2.70 -5.29
N ILE A 10 -9.11 -2.50 -4.51
CA ILE A 10 -9.24 -3.13 -3.17
C ILE A 10 -9.21 -4.65 -3.28
N PHE A 11 -9.91 -5.22 -4.26
CA PHE A 11 -9.90 -6.66 -4.49
C PHE A 11 -8.49 -7.19 -4.82
N CYS A 12 -7.75 -6.51 -5.69
CA CYS A 12 -6.37 -6.86 -6.02
C CYS A 12 -5.45 -6.79 -4.80
N MET A 13 -5.58 -5.75 -3.97
CA MET A 13 -4.80 -5.63 -2.72
C MET A 13 -5.12 -6.78 -1.76
N THR A 14 -6.41 -7.08 -1.54
CA THR A 14 -6.81 -8.15 -0.61
C THR A 14 -6.40 -9.54 -1.09
N MET A 15 -6.46 -9.80 -2.40
CA MET A 15 -5.90 -11.01 -3.03
C MET A 15 -4.39 -11.10 -2.83
N SER A 16 -3.68 -9.99 -3.03
CA SER A 16 -2.23 -9.91 -2.79
C SER A 16 -1.92 -10.25 -1.34
N ILE A 17 -2.59 -9.65 -0.36
CA ILE A 17 -2.39 -9.94 1.08
C ILE A 17 -2.70 -11.40 1.43
N LYS A 18 -3.77 -11.99 0.87
CA LYS A 18 -4.16 -13.39 1.14
C LYS A 18 -3.09 -14.39 0.71
N GLY A 19 -2.33 -14.09 -0.34
CA GLY A 19 -1.20 -14.94 -0.76
C GLY A 19 -0.17 -15.19 0.35
N MET A 20 -0.03 -14.26 1.30
CA MET A 20 0.94 -14.32 2.39
C MET A 20 0.57 -15.40 3.41
N PHE A 21 -0.73 -15.67 3.53
CA PHE A 21 -1.27 -16.59 4.52
C PHE A 21 -1.46 -18.00 3.95
N THR A 22 -1.35 -18.19 2.64
CA THR A 22 -1.44 -19.51 2.01
C THR A 22 -0.21 -20.36 2.36
N PRO A 23 -0.38 -21.55 2.98
CA PRO A 23 0.74 -22.40 3.36
C PRO A 23 1.44 -22.99 2.13
N GLY A 24 2.64 -22.49 1.82
CA GLY A 24 3.53 -23.06 0.81
C GLY A 24 4.29 -24.28 1.34
N LYS A 25 4.41 -25.33 0.51
CA LYS A 25 5.17 -26.55 0.84
C LYS A 25 6.65 -26.23 1.12
N SER A 26 7.16 -26.80 2.21
CA SER A 26 8.48 -26.56 2.79
C SER A 26 9.63 -27.11 1.95
N GLU A 27 10.46 -26.24 1.37
CA GLU A 27 11.78 -26.58 0.82
C GLU A 27 12.84 -25.62 1.41
N HIS A 28 13.92 -26.20 1.95
CA HIS A 28 14.59 -25.77 3.18
C HIS A 28 15.75 -24.75 3.07
N ARG A 29 15.90 -23.95 2.00
CA ARG A 29 17.00 -22.94 1.96
C ARG A 29 16.77 -21.69 1.11
N TYR A 30 15.94 -21.79 0.07
CA TYR A 30 15.48 -20.64 -0.74
C TYR A 30 14.31 -19.89 -0.11
N LEU A 31 13.95 -20.25 1.12
CA LEU A 31 12.75 -19.84 1.81
C LEU A 31 12.76 -18.34 2.18
N SER A 32 13.89 -17.78 2.64
CA SER A 32 13.94 -16.38 3.07
C SER A 32 13.87 -15.39 1.91
N LEU A 33 14.50 -15.70 0.78
CA LEU A 33 14.51 -14.84 -0.40
C LEU A 33 13.13 -14.82 -1.07
N HIS A 34 12.44 -15.97 -1.09
CA HIS A 34 11.05 -16.04 -1.56
C HIS A 34 10.11 -15.14 -0.74
N TYR A 35 10.16 -15.22 0.59
CA TYR A 35 9.37 -14.34 1.45
C TYR A 35 9.77 -12.86 1.29
N PHE A 36 11.06 -12.55 1.19
CA PHE A 36 11.55 -11.18 0.97
C PHE A 36 11.03 -10.57 -0.34
N LEU A 37 11.17 -11.29 -1.47
CA LEU A 37 10.63 -10.85 -2.76
C LEU A 37 9.11 -10.70 -2.71
N TYR A 38 8.43 -11.65 -2.07
CA TYR A 38 6.99 -11.60 -1.89
C TYR A 38 6.56 -10.35 -1.10
N PHE A 39 7.27 -9.98 -0.02
CA PHE A 39 7.07 -8.72 0.69
C PHE A 39 7.29 -7.52 -0.23
N GLY A 40 8.37 -7.51 -1.02
CA GLY A 40 8.63 -6.46 -1.99
C GLY A 40 7.46 -6.25 -2.95
N PHE A 41 6.93 -7.34 -3.52
CA PHE A 41 5.74 -7.26 -4.38
C PHE A 41 4.48 -6.83 -3.63
N LEU A 42 4.28 -7.26 -2.39
CA LEU A 42 3.14 -6.83 -1.56
C LEU A 42 3.18 -5.33 -1.28
N TYR A 43 4.35 -4.79 -0.91
CA TYR A 43 4.48 -3.35 -0.69
C TYR A 43 4.25 -2.59 -2.00
N LEU A 44 4.79 -3.06 -3.14
CA LEU A 44 4.55 -2.43 -4.44
C LEU A 44 3.07 -2.41 -4.82
N THR A 45 2.33 -3.51 -4.63
CA THR A 45 0.90 -3.55 -4.97
C THR A 45 0.07 -2.64 -4.08
N ILE A 46 0.40 -2.55 -2.79
CA ILE A 46 -0.27 -1.64 -1.86
C ILE A 46 0.04 -0.19 -2.22
N THR A 47 1.31 0.14 -2.48
CA THR A 47 1.74 1.48 -2.90
C THR A 47 1.00 1.92 -4.16
N ILE A 48 0.99 1.07 -5.18
CA ILE A 48 0.29 1.37 -6.45
C ILE A 48 -1.21 1.55 -6.21
N GLY A 49 -1.85 0.69 -5.43
CA GLY A 49 -3.28 0.80 -5.24
C GLY A 49 -3.69 2.02 -4.39
N PHE A 50 -2.93 2.42 -3.38
CA PHE A 50 -3.20 3.66 -2.63
C PHE A 50 -2.95 4.89 -3.50
N ALA A 51 -1.92 4.87 -4.36
CA ALA A 51 -1.70 5.93 -5.35
C ALA A 51 -2.91 6.10 -6.27
N LEU A 52 -3.49 5.00 -6.75
CA LEU A 52 -4.73 5.03 -7.55
C LEU A 52 -5.92 5.53 -6.74
N ILE A 53 -6.02 5.20 -5.45
CA ILE A 53 -7.06 5.73 -4.55
C ILE A 53 -6.97 7.25 -4.43
N TYR A 54 -5.77 7.82 -4.24
CA TYR A 54 -5.58 9.27 -4.17
C TYR A 54 -5.98 9.97 -5.45
N ILE A 55 -5.58 9.43 -6.61
CA ILE A 55 -5.97 9.96 -7.93
C ILE A 55 -7.47 9.88 -8.12
N LEU A 56 -8.11 8.76 -7.75
CA LEU A 56 -9.55 8.62 -7.87
C LEU A 56 -10.28 9.62 -6.98
N LEU A 57 -9.82 9.87 -5.75
CA LEU A 57 -10.40 10.89 -4.87
C LEU A 57 -10.28 12.29 -5.50
N GLU A 58 -9.11 12.62 -6.04
CA GLU A 58 -8.87 13.90 -6.73
C GLU A 58 -9.77 14.04 -7.97
N MET A 59 -9.88 13.01 -8.79
CA MET A 59 -10.72 12.99 -10.00
C MET A 59 -12.22 13.09 -9.70
N ASN A 60 -12.67 12.65 -8.52
CA ASN A 60 -14.05 12.82 -8.07
C ASN A 60 -14.31 14.21 -7.45
N GLY A 61 -13.34 15.11 -7.47
CA GLY A 61 -13.47 16.48 -6.97
C GLY A 61 -13.23 16.63 -5.46
N PHE A 62 -12.74 15.59 -4.78
CA PHE A 62 -12.32 15.74 -3.39
C PHE A 62 -10.97 16.47 -3.32
N LYS A 63 -10.84 17.35 -2.32
CA LYS A 63 -9.54 17.94 -1.98
C LYS A 63 -8.67 16.86 -1.32
N VAL A 64 -7.53 16.53 -1.96
CA VAL A 64 -6.58 15.50 -1.50
C VAL A 64 -5.25 16.11 -1.06
N TRP A 65 -4.84 17.25 -1.64
CA TRP A 65 -3.54 17.87 -1.40
C TRP A 65 -3.68 19.28 -0.82
N ALA A 66 -2.78 19.66 0.10
CA ALA A 66 -2.83 20.94 0.81
C ALA A 66 -2.51 22.16 -0.07
N GLU A 67 -1.44 22.04 -0.86
CA GLU A 67 -1.03 23.05 -1.82
C GLU A 67 -1.51 22.63 -3.20
N GLN A 68 -2.68 23.13 -3.56
CA GLN A 68 -3.20 22.96 -4.90
C GLN A 68 -2.65 24.09 -5.76
N GLU A 69 -1.33 24.08 -6.02
CA GLU A 69 -0.87 24.76 -7.22
C GLU A 69 -1.54 24.02 -8.39
N ALA A 70 -2.59 24.64 -8.92
CA ALA A 70 -3.33 24.22 -10.10
C ALA A 70 -2.46 24.34 -11.36
N VAL A 71 -1.21 23.89 -11.29
CA VAL A 71 -0.40 23.64 -12.46
C VAL A 71 -1.06 22.46 -13.15
N ILE A 72 -1.22 22.59 -14.47
CA ILE A 72 -1.76 21.61 -15.39
C ILE A 72 -0.80 20.41 -15.40
N ALA A 73 -0.80 19.64 -14.32
CA ALA A 73 -0.01 18.43 -14.17
C ALA A 73 -0.68 17.34 -15.00
N SER A 74 0.10 16.68 -15.85
CA SER A 74 -0.43 15.58 -16.63
C SER A 74 -0.89 14.46 -15.69
N PHE A 75 -1.73 13.56 -16.19
CA PHE A 75 -2.11 12.37 -15.43
C PHE A 75 -0.89 11.60 -14.90
N TRP A 76 0.21 11.56 -15.68
CA TRP A 76 1.44 10.88 -15.28
C TRP A 76 2.13 11.56 -14.10
N ASP A 77 2.14 12.89 -14.06
CA ASP A 77 2.73 13.64 -12.95
C ASP A 77 1.94 13.42 -11.66
N LYS A 78 0.59 13.40 -11.76
CA LYS A 78 -0.28 13.08 -10.63
C LYS A 78 -0.10 11.65 -10.14
N LEU A 79 0.08 10.70 -11.07
CA LEU A 79 0.36 9.29 -10.76
C LEU A 79 1.68 9.14 -10.02
N LEU A 80 2.76 9.73 -10.54
CA LEU A 80 4.08 9.66 -9.93
C LEU A 80 4.11 10.33 -8.56
N THR A 81 3.47 11.50 -8.42
CA THR A 81 3.33 12.22 -7.15
C THR A 81 2.55 11.40 -6.13
N SER A 82 1.43 10.80 -6.54
CA SER A 82 0.61 9.93 -5.67
C SER A 82 1.34 8.63 -5.29
N LEU A 83 2.11 8.04 -6.21
CA LEU A 83 2.95 6.87 -5.95
C LEU A 83 4.05 7.17 -4.95
N TYR A 84 4.72 8.31 -5.12
CA TYR A 84 5.75 8.76 -4.20
C TYR A 84 5.16 9.04 -2.81
N PHE A 85 4.05 9.79 -2.72
CA PHE A 85 3.34 10.04 -1.46
C PHE A 85 2.91 8.75 -0.74
N SER A 86 2.31 7.84 -1.50
CA SER A 86 1.91 6.51 -1.04
C SER A 86 3.10 5.72 -0.48
N GLY A 87 4.23 5.69 -1.21
CA GLY A 87 5.46 5.04 -0.76
C GLY A 87 5.99 5.62 0.55
N ILE A 88 6.18 6.94 0.64
CA ILE A 88 6.71 7.57 1.87
C ILE A 88 5.75 7.45 3.05
N THR A 89 4.45 7.33 2.81
CA THR A 89 3.42 7.12 3.84
C THR A 89 3.40 5.68 4.32
N LEU A 90 3.39 4.71 3.40
CA LEU A 90 3.38 3.28 3.71
C LEU A 90 4.65 2.86 4.49
N PHE A 91 5.81 3.40 4.11
CA PHE A 91 7.07 3.17 4.82
C PHE A 91 7.28 4.11 6.02
N SER A 92 6.31 4.99 6.33
CA SER A 92 6.36 5.92 7.46
C SER A 92 7.59 6.85 7.45
N VAL A 93 8.09 7.19 6.26
CA VAL A 93 9.17 8.15 6.05
C VAL A 93 8.63 9.57 6.15
N GLY A 94 7.54 9.87 5.44
CA GLY A 94 6.79 11.12 5.53
C GLY A 94 7.62 12.40 5.55
N TYR A 95 8.37 12.68 4.46
CA TYR A 95 9.23 13.87 4.38
C TYR A 95 8.51 15.21 4.60
N GLY A 96 7.19 15.24 4.38
CA GLY A 96 6.36 16.43 4.60
C GLY A 96 6.35 17.42 3.43
N ASP A 97 6.94 17.04 2.31
CA ASP A 97 6.92 17.75 1.04
C ASP A 97 5.56 17.68 0.33
N ILE A 98 4.82 16.58 0.51
CA ILE A 98 3.44 16.43 0.08
C ILE A 98 2.57 16.19 1.30
N VAL A 99 1.58 17.06 1.50
CA VAL A 99 0.70 17.00 2.67
C VAL A 99 -0.73 16.67 2.23
N PRO A 100 -1.33 15.59 2.75
CA PRO A 100 -2.70 15.26 2.44
C PRO A 100 -3.68 16.22 3.14
N GLU A 101 -4.74 16.58 2.44
CA GLU A 101 -5.86 17.38 2.95
C GLU A 101 -7.19 16.67 2.67
N GLY A 102 -8.26 17.11 3.33
CA GLY A 102 -9.61 16.61 3.10
C GLY A 102 -9.73 15.09 3.23
N ALA A 103 -10.24 14.45 2.17
CA ALA A 103 -10.42 13.00 2.13
C ALA A 103 -9.10 12.23 2.05
N GLY A 104 -8.03 12.86 1.54
CA GLY A 104 -6.70 12.27 1.46
C GLY A 104 -6.12 11.92 2.83
N ARG A 105 -6.47 12.67 3.87
CA ARG A 105 -5.99 12.43 5.25
C ARG A 105 -6.45 11.08 5.79
N TRP A 106 -7.71 10.73 5.55
CA TRP A 106 -8.26 9.46 6.02
C TRP A 106 -7.65 8.28 5.27
N ALA A 107 -7.44 8.42 3.97
CA ALA A 107 -6.74 7.41 3.16
C ALA A 107 -5.29 7.22 3.63
N ALA A 108 -4.55 8.31 3.88
CA ALA A 108 -3.18 8.27 4.40
C ALA A 108 -3.08 7.62 5.79
N LEU A 109 -4.06 7.87 6.66
CA LEU A 109 -4.11 7.24 7.98
C LEU A 109 -4.26 5.72 7.88
N ILE A 110 -5.16 5.24 7.01
CA ILE A 110 -5.36 3.82 6.76
C ILE A 110 -4.11 3.20 6.12
N GLU A 111 -3.49 3.90 5.17
CA GLU A 111 -2.26 3.46 4.51
C GLU A 111 -1.12 3.27 5.50
N ALA A 112 -0.87 4.27 6.36
CA ALA A 112 0.16 4.18 7.40
C ALA A 112 -0.12 3.03 8.39
N TRP A 113 -1.39 2.83 8.77
CA TRP A 113 -1.77 1.71 9.64
C TRP A 113 -1.49 0.35 8.99
N VAL A 114 -1.78 0.19 7.69
CA VAL A 114 -1.45 -1.01 6.93
C VAL A 114 0.07 -1.21 6.88
N GLY A 115 0.84 -0.16 6.62
CA GLY A 115 2.30 -0.18 6.60
C GLY A 115 2.93 -0.74 7.87
N TYR A 116 2.43 -0.33 9.05
CA TYR A 116 2.89 -0.86 10.34
C TYR A 116 2.38 -2.27 10.66
N THR A 117 1.20 -2.64 10.16
CA THR A 117 0.56 -3.92 10.50
C THR A 117 1.20 -5.10 9.77
N ILE A 118 1.63 -4.92 8.52
CA ILE A 118 2.23 -5.98 7.68
C ILE A 118 3.50 -6.61 8.31
N PRO A 119 4.54 -5.85 8.70
CA PRO A 119 5.75 -6.45 9.27
C PRO A 119 5.46 -7.11 10.63
N THR A 120 4.61 -6.50 11.44
CA THR A 120 4.14 -7.07 12.71
C THR A 120 3.44 -8.41 12.52
N ALA A 121 2.49 -8.48 11.57
CA ALA A 121 1.76 -9.70 11.25
C ALA A 121 2.68 -10.83 10.79
N PHE A 122 3.71 -10.49 10.01
CA PHE A 122 4.72 -11.46 9.58
C PHE A 122 5.53 -12.02 10.74
N VAL A 123 6.00 -11.17 11.65
CA VAL A 123 6.75 -11.58 12.84
C VAL A 123 5.91 -12.50 13.72
N VAL A 124 4.65 -12.12 14.00
CA VAL A 124 3.72 -12.93 14.80
C VAL A 124 3.49 -14.30 14.17
N ARG A 125 3.21 -14.36 12.86
CA ARG A 125 3.05 -15.64 12.13
C ARG A 125 4.29 -16.52 12.22
N THR A 126 5.47 -15.93 12.11
CA THR A 126 6.74 -16.64 12.17
C THR A 126 7.00 -17.21 13.57
N MET A 127 6.66 -16.47 14.63
CA MET A 127 6.77 -16.94 16.01
C MET A 127 5.78 -18.06 16.31
N LEU A 128 4.51 -17.92 15.94
CA LEU A 128 3.48 -18.94 16.15
C LEU A 128 3.81 -20.26 15.42
N ASN A 129 4.30 -20.19 14.18
CA ASN A 129 4.75 -21.37 13.45
C ASN A 129 5.95 -22.06 14.11
N LYS A 130 6.79 -21.33 14.83
CA LYS A 130 7.92 -21.89 15.58
C LYS A 130 7.47 -22.59 16.86
N GLU A 131 6.45 -22.07 17.54
CA GLU A 131 5.89 -22.70 18.74
C GLU A 131 5.15 -24.00 18.43
N ILE A 132 4.37 -24.07 17.36
CA ILE A 132 3.61 -25.27 16.97
C ILE A 132 4.53 -26.43 16.54
N ASN A 133 5.70 -26.12 15.97
CA ASN A 133 6.68 -27.12 15.50
C ASN A 133 7.71 -27.52 16.57
N ARG A 134 7.53 -27.12 17.84
CA ARG A 134 8.43 -27.41 18.96
C ARG A 134 7.78 -28.37 19.93
#